data_AF-A0A937XMX3-F1
#
_entry.id   AF-A0A937XMX3-F1
#
_cell.length_a   1.000
_cell.length_b   1.000
_cell.length_c   1.000
_cell.angle_alpha   90.00
_cell.angle_beta   90.00
_cell.angle_gamma   90.00
#
_symmetry.space_group_name_H-M   'P 1'
#
loop_
_entity.id
_entity.type
_entity.pdbx_description
1 polymer ?
#
loop_
_entity_poly.entity_id
_entity_poly.type
_entity_poly.pdbx_seq_one_letter_code
_entity_poly.pdbx_strand_id
1 'polypeptide(L)'
;MDDEVKSAMKRWPQVPAVFGWLRLDARAQWHLIQRDAPGFDPALHELGEPITSPPIIDFIGRNYESDPEGRWFWQNGPQRVY
;
A
#
# COMPACT_ATOMS: atom_id res chain seq x y z
N MET A 1 5.40 0.53 -12.77
CA MET A 1 4.39 1.58 -12.56
C MET A 1 3.58 1.84 -13.83
N ASP A 2 2.27 1.87 -13.67
CA ASP A 2 1.26 2.10 -14.71
C ASP A 2 1.21 3.56 -15.19
N ASP A 3 0.76 3.77 -16.42
CA ASP A 3 0.70 5.11 -17.00
C ASP A 3 -0.40 5.99 -16.38
N GLU A 4 -1.48 5.38 -15.89
CA GLU A 4 -2.51 6.10 -15.11
C GLU A 4 -1.92 6.66 -13.81
N VAL A 5 -1.13 5.85 -13.11
CA VAL A 5 -0.46 6.25 -11.86
C VAL A 5 0.52 7.39 -12.11
N LYS A 6 1.36 7.29 -13.14
CA LYS A 6 2.27 8.39 -13.55
C LYS A 6 1.51 9.67 -13.90
N SER A 7 0.36 9.55 -14.56
CA SER A 7 -0.47 10.68 -14.93
C SER A 7 -1.07 11.36 -13.70
N ALA A 8 -1.51 10.58 -12.71
CA ALA A 8 -2.01 11.08 -11.44
C ALA A 8 -0.92 11.80 -10.63
N MET A 9 0.30 11.27 -10.60
CA MET A 9 1.47 11.92 -9.96
C MET A 9 1.78 13.29 -10.58
N LYS A 10 1.70 13.41 -11.92
CA LYS A 10 1.89 14.71 -12.60
C LYS A 10 0.81 15.71 -12.24
N ARG A 11 -0.43 15.25 -12.10
CA ARG A 11 -1.58 16.10 -11.74
C ARG A 11 -1.52 16.55 -10.28
N TRP A 12 -1.06 15.68 -9.38
CA TRP A 12 -1.02 15.91 -7.94
C TRP A 12 0.37 15.51 -7.39
N PRO A 13 1.40 16.34 -7.56
CA PRO A 13 2.78 15.97 -7.22
C PRO A 13 3.09 15.98 -5.72
N GLN A 14 2.24 16.58 -4.89
CA GLN A 14 2.49 16.80 -3.47
C GLN A 14 1.40 16.17 -2.61
N VAL A 15 1.23 14.85 -2.74
CA VAL A 15 0.32 14.08 -1.89
C VAL A 15 1.11 13.44 -0.74
N PRO A 16 0.73 13.69 0.53
CA PRO A 16 1.40 13.08 1.66
C PRO A 16 1.38 11.55 1.60
N ALA A 17 2.54 10.97 1.91
CA ALA A 17 2.65 9.54 2.12
C ALA A 17 1.87 9.12 3.38
N VAL A 18 1.49 7.86 3.40
CA VAL A 18 0.60 7.27 4.40
C VAL A 18 1.11 5.89 4.78
N PHE A 19 0.91 5.52 6.04
CA PHE A 19 1.68 4.44 6.68
C PHE A 19 0.81 3.48 7.50
N GLY A 20 1.19 2.21 7.49
CA GLY A 20 0.81 1.23 8.53
C GLY A 20 -0.57 0.58 8.37
N TRP A 21 -1.23 0.76 7.23
CA TRP A 21 -2.52 0.10 6.93
C TRP A 21 -2.40 -0.91 5.78
N LEU A 22 -1.23 -1.05 5.15
CA LEU A 22 -0.90 -2.11 4.20
C LEU A 22 0.33 -2.88 4.70
N ARG A 23 0.31 -4.20 4.60
CA ARG A 23 1.41 -5.08 4.97
C ARG A 23 1.65 -6.12 3.88
N LEU A 24 2.92 -6.39 3.57
CA LEU A 24 3.34 -7.54 2.77
C LEU A 24 3.98 -8.57 3.70
N ASP A 25 3.46 -9.78 3.74
CA ASP A 25 4.03 -10.84 4.58
C ASP A 25 5.14 -11.64 3.87
N ALA A 26 5.80 -12.53 4.61
CA ALA A 26 6.89 -13.36 4.10
C ALA A 26 6.46 -14.40 3.04
N ARG A 27 5.15 -14.59 2.82
CA ARG A 27 4.57 -15.44 1.77
C ARG A 27 4.13 -14.63 0.55
N ALA A 28 4.52 -13.35 0.49
CA ALA A 28 4.11 -12.40 -0.54
C ALA A 28 2.58 -12.17 -0.58
N GLN A 29 1.90 -12.27 0.56
CA GLN A 29 0.48 -11.92 0.67
C GLN A 29 0.33 -10.49 1.18
N TRP A 30 -0.54 -9.73 0.51
CA TRP A 30 -0.92 -8.39 0.94
C TRP A 30 -2.03 -8.46 1.99
N HIS A 31 -1.90 -7.66 3.05
CA HIS A 31 -2.88 -7.55 4.12
C HIS A 31 -3.25 -6.09 4.36
N LEU A 32 -4.53 -5.83 4.62
CA LEU A 32 -5.06 -4.53 5.01
C LEU A 32 -5.22 -4.50 6.53
N ILE A 33 -4.62 -3.50 7.19
CA ILE A 33 -4.71 -3.30 8.64
C ILE A 33 -5.74 -2.19 8.91
N GLN A 34 -6.85 -2.55 9.55
CA GLN A 34 -7.92 -1.60 9.89
C GLN A 34 -7.64 -0.85 11.20
N ARG A 35 -6.65 0.04 11.19
CA ARG A 35 -6.18 0.75 12.41
C ARG A 35 -7.24 1.61 13.09
N ASP A 36 -8.20 2.13 12.32
CA ASP A 36 -9.24 3.03 12.82
C ASP A 36 -10.56 2.29 13.15
N ALA A 37 -10.57 0.95 13.07
CA ALA A 37 -11.74 0.17 13.42
C ALA A 37 -12.01 0.21 14.94
N PRO A 38 -13.29 0.29 15.37
CA PRO A 38 -13.64 0.16 16.77
C PRO A 38 -13.09 -1.15 17.37
N GLY A 39 -12.38 -1.04 18.49
CA GLY A 39 -11.76 -2.20 19.15
C GLY A 39 -10.42 -2.64 18.57
N PHE A 40 -9.80 -1.84 17.70
CA PHE A 40 -8.44 -2.11 17.21
C PHE A 40 -7.42 -2.13 18.36
N ASP A 41 -6.87 -3.31 18.59
CA ASP A 41 -5.69 -3.56 19.43
C ASP A 41 -4.49 -3.93 18.53
N PRO A 42 -3.40 -3.14 18.52
CA PRO A 42 -2.20 -3.45 17.75
C PRO A 42 -1.61 -4.83 18.03
N ALA A 43 -1.67 -5.31 19.27
CA ALA A 43 -1.10 -6.62 19.64
C ALA A 43 -1.92 -7.79 19.08
N LEU A 44 -3.20 -7.57 18.79
CA LEU A 44 -4.12 -8.61 18.29
C LEU A 44 -4.36 -8.51 16.78
N HIS A 45 -4.26 -7.31 16.20
CA HIS A 45 -4.70 -7.04 14.82
C HIS A 45 -3.56 -6.63 13.87
N GLU A 46 -2.29 -6.70 14.29
CA GLU A 46 -1.13 -6.31 13.46
C GLU A 46 -0.99 -7.07 12.13
N LEU A 47 -1.58 -8.26 12.03
CA LEU A 47 -1.55 -9.06 10.80
C LEU A 47 -2.45 -8.48 9.71
N GLY A 48 -3.56 -7.84 10.09
CA GLY A 48 -4.59 -7.39 9.15
C GLY A 48 -5.35 -8.54 8.49
N GLU A 49 -6.17 -8.18 7.51
CA GLU A 49 -6.95 -9.11 6.69
C GLU A 49 -6.32 -9.29 5.31
N PRO A 50 -6.24 -10.52 4.76
CA PRO A 50 -5.63 -10.75 3.46
C PRO A 50 -6.46 -10.10 2.35
N ILE A 51 -5.78 -9.38 1.46
CA ILE A 51 -6.36 -8.91 0.21
C ILE A 51 -6.38 -10.11 -0.75
N THR A 52 -7.57 -10.57 -1.12
CA THR A 52 -7.76 -11.77 -1.95
C THR A 52 -8.15 -11.49 -3.40
N SER A 53 -8.49 -10.25 -3.73
CA SER A 53 -8.90 -9.84 -5.07
C SER A 53 -7.70 -9.80 -6.03
N PRO A 54 -7.62 -10.69 -7.04
CA PRO A 54 -6.47 -10.73 -7.96
C PRO A 54 -6.23 -9.40 -8.69
N PRO A 55 -7.26 -8.69 -9.21
CA PRO A 55 -7.05 -7.37 -9.83
C PRO A 55 -6.39 -6.34 -8.91
N ILE A 56 -6.73 -6.36 -7.61
CA ILE A 56 -6.12 -5.45 -6.63
C ILE A 56 -4.67 -5.84 -6.39
N ILE A 57 -4.40 -7.13 -6.18
CA ILE A 57 -3.02 -7.63 -5.99
C ILE A 57 -2.14 -7.29 -7.19
N ASP A 58 -2.63 -7.51 -8.42
CA ASP A 58 -1.90 -7.20 -9.66
C ASP A 58 -1.65 -5.70 -9.82
N PHE A 59 -2.62 -4.87 -9.42
CA PHE A 59 -2.45 -3.43 -9.42
C PHE A 59 -1.41 -2.97 -8.40
N ILE A 60 -1.42 -3.51 -7.18
CA ILE A 60 -0.39 -3.23 -6.18
C ILE A 60 0.98 -3.65 -6.72
N GLY A 61 1.11 -4.89 -7.19
CA GLY A 61 2.38 -5.45 -7.65
C GLY A 61 3.03 -4.67 -8.80
N ARG A 62 2.26 -4.21 -9.79
CA ARG A 62 2.79 -3.41 -10.92
C ARG A 62 3.23 -2.00 -10.51
N ASN A 63 2.78 -1.53 -9.35
CA ASN A 63 3.03 -0.19 -8.81
C ASN A 63 3.77 -0.23 -7.46
N TYR A 64 4.39 -1.37 -7.12
CA TYR A 64 5.18 -1.55 -5.92
C TYR A 64 6.68 -1.44 -6.25
N GLU A 65 7.37 -0.49 -5.60
CA GLU A 65 8.77 -0.21 -5.88
C GLU A 65 9.50 0.32 -4.64
N SER A 66 10.81 0.53 -4.76
CA SER A 66 11.63 1.13 -3.70
C SER A 66 11.97 2.57 -4.00
N ASP A 67 12.04 3.39 -2.96
CA ASP A 67 12.56 4.74 -3.06
C ASP A 67 14.11 4.75 -2.99
N PRO A 68 14.77 5.89 -3.24
CA PRO A 68 16.23 5.97 -3.20
C PRO A 68 16.88 5.62 -1.86
N GLU A 69 16.11 5.58 -0.76
CA GLU A 69 16.57 5.18 0.57
C GLU A 69 16.39 3.66 0.82
N GLY A 70 15.86 2.92 -0.17
CA GLY A 70 15.61 1.49 -0.08
C GLY A 70 14.31 1.13 0.67
N ARG A 71 13.45 2.11 0.98
CA ARG A 71 12.13 1.84 1.55
C ARG A 71 11.17 1.46 0.44
N TRP A 72 10.35 0.46 0.69
CA TRP A 72 9.38 -0.02 -0.30
C TRP A 72 8.03 0.64 -0.12
N PHE A 73 7.35 0.93 -1.21
CA PHE A 73 6.03 1.52 -1.21
C PHE A 73 5.19 1.06 -2.39
N TRP A 74 3.87 1.04 -2.21
CA TRP A 74 2.92 0.99 -3.31
C TRP A 74 2.54 2.40 -3.74
N GLN A 75 2.68 2.70 -5.03
CA GLN A 75 2.25 3.97 -5.62
C GLN A 75 0.76 3.88 -6.02
N ASN A 76 -0.11 4.28 -5.10
CA ASN A 76 -1.56 4.33 -5.31
C ASN A 76 -1.96 5.69 -5.91
N GLY A 77 -1.94 5.78 -7.24
CA GLY A 77 -2.11 7.06 -7.94
C GLY A 77 -1.02 8.05 -7.53
N PRO A 78 -1.33 9.27 -7.05
CA PRO A 78 -0.31 10.20 -6.60
C PRO A 78 0.25 9.90 -5.20
N GLN A 79 -0.41 9.02 -4.43
CA GLN A 79 -0.08 8.76 -3.04
C GLN A 79 0.89 7.58 -2.88
N ARG A 80 1.89 7.74 -2.02
CA ARG A 80 2.76 6.63 -1.60
C ARG A 80 2.23 5.97 -0.34
N VAL A 81 2.23 4.65 -0.37
CA VAL A 81 1.79 3.76 0.70
C VAL A 81 2.98 2.98 1.20
N TYR A 82 3.43 3.27 2.41
CA TYR A 82 4.55 2.57 3.06
C TYR A 82 4.04 1.59 4.13
#